data_AF-A0AAW1W232-F1
#
_entry.id   AF-A0AAW1W232-F1
#
_cell.length_a   1.000
_cell.length_b   1.000
_cell.length_c   1.000
_cell.angle_alpha   90.00
_cell.angle_beta   90.00
_cell.angle_gamma   90.00
#
_symmetry.space_group_name_H-M   'P 1'
#
loop_
_entity.id
_entity.type
_entity.pdbx_description
1 polymer ?
#
loop_
_entity_poly.entity_id
_entity_poly.type
_entity_poly.pdbx_seq_one_letter_code
_entity_poly.pdbx_strand_id
1 'polypeptide(L)'
;MVNVRCATCKYLRRRCPSDCIFSPYFPSNNPQRFESVHRIYGASNVAKMLEQLPSSLRPQAAETLCYEAESRIQDPVYGCAAIIFQLQQQLHNTECELAKTRAEIAIIRSNGHGQESDIYSADEY
;
A
#
# COMPACT_ATOMS: atom_id res chain seq x y z
N MET A 1 -21.67 -0.13 30.23
CA MET A 1 -20.81 0.07 29.04
C MET A 1 -20.71 1.56 28.77
N VAL A 2 -19.52 2.16 28.90
CA VAL A 2 -19.32 3.54 28.47
C VAL A 2 -19.52 3.55 26.95
N ASN A 3 -20.51 4.29 26.46
CA ASN A 3 -20.70 4.49 25.02
C ASN A 3 -19.57 5.40 24.53
N VAL A 4 -18.45 4.79 24.15
CA VAL A 4 -17.28 5.51 23.66
C VAL A 4 -17.59 6.02 22.26
N ARG A 5 -17.65 7.35 22.11
CA ARG A 5 -17.85 8.00 20.81
C ARG A 5 -16.66 7.68 19.90
N CYS A 6 -16.93 7.26 18.67
CA CYS A 6 -15.91 7.11 17.63
C CYS A 6 -15.15 8.42 17.36
N ALA A 7 -13.96 8.34 16.75
CA ALA A 7 -13.13 9.49 16.45
C ALA A 7 -13.87 10.54 15.62
N THR A 8 -14.65 10.12 14.61
CA THR A 8 -15.46 11.01 13.78
C THR A 8 -16.50 11.80 14.57
N CYS A 9 -17.32 11.12 15.39
CA CYS A 9 -18.35 11.81 16.17
C CYS A 9 -17.75 12.70 17.26
N LYS A 10 -16.59 12.31 17.82
CA LYS A 10 -15.83 13.14 18.75
C LYS A 10 -15.32 14.42 18.05
N TYR A 11 -14.72 14.28 16.87
CA TYR A 11 -14.21 15.40 16.06
C TYR A 11 -15.33 16.37 15.65
N LEU A 12 -16.45 15.84 15.16
CA LEU A 12 -17.63 16.61 14.74
C LEU A 12 -18.48 17.12 15.92
N ARG A 13 -18.07 16.88 17.17
CA ARG A 13 -18.76 17.30 18.40
C ARG A 13 -20.24 16.87 18.45
N ARG A 14 -20.58 15.69 17.92
CA ARG A 14 -21.94 15.14 17.89
C ARG A 14 -22.08 13.85 18.69
N ARG A 15 -23.32 13.39 18.89
CA ARG A 15 -23.61 12.07 19.47
C ARG A 15 -23.18 10.95 18.49
N CYS A 16 -22.68 9.84 19.02
CA CYS A 16 -22.41 8.64 18.22
C CYS A 16 -23.64 7.72 18.31
N PRO A 17 -24.42 7.53 17.23
CA PRO A 17 -25.52 6.58 17.24
C PRO A 17 -24.98 5.13 17.22
N SER A 18 -25.83 4.15 17.56
CA SER A 18 -25.47 2.74 17.62
C SER A 18 -25.14 2.14 16.25
N ASP A 19 -25.71 2.68 15.19
CA ASP A 19 -25.55 2.30 13.79
C ASP A 19 -24.56 3.23 13.04
N CYS A 20 -23.69 3.93 13.76
CA CYS A 20 -22.75 4.89 13.18
C CYS A 20 -21.82 4.22 12.15
N ILE A 21 -21.94 4.61 10.87
CA ILE A 21 -21.11 4.11 9.77
C ILE A 21 -19.60 4.27 9.99
N PHE A 22 -19.19 5.28 10.75
CA PHE A 22 -17.78 5.54 11.03
C PHE A 22 -17.22 4.71 12.18
N SER A 23 -18.07 4.25 13.09
CA SER A 23 -17.61 3.64 14.35
C SER A 23 -16.73 2.40 14.18
N PRO A 24 -17.01 1.49 13.21
CA PRO A 24 -16.14 0.34 12.98
C PRO A 24 -14.76 0.68 12.42
N TYR A 25 -14.61 1.83 11.76
CA TYR A 25 -13.43 2.16 10.96
C TYR A 25 -12.57 3.28 11.53
N PHE A 26 -13.18 4.15 12.35
CA PHE A 26 -12.53 5.31 12.98
C PHE A 26 -12.71 5.26 14.51
N PRO A 27 -12.08 4.29 15.20
CA PRO A 27 -12.18 4.14 16.64
C PRO A 27 -11.54 5.32 17.39
N SER A 28 -11.97 5.57 18.63
CA SER A 28 -11.55 6.73 19.42
C SER A 28 -10.08 6.74 19.83
N ASN A 29 -9.41 5.59 19.79
CA ASN A 29 -8.00 5.42 20.16
C ASN A 29 -7.03 5.94 19.09
N ASN A 30 -7.49 6.15 17.84
CA ASN A 30 -6.68 6.71 16.77
C ASN A 30 -7.40 7.91 16.12
N PRO A 31 -7.41 9.09 16.78
CA PRO A 31 -8.08 10.27 16.26
C PRO A 31 -7.41 10.86 15.01
N GLN A 32 -6.08 10.73 14.89
CA GLN A 32 -5.31 11.26 13.77
C GLN A 32 -5.73 10.64 12.44
N ARG A 33 -6.06 9.34 12.45
CA ARG A 33 -6.58 8.63 11.28
C ARG A 33 -7.82 9.31 10.68
N PHE A 34 -8.77 9.72 11.53
CA PHE A 34 -9.95 10.45 11.03
C PHE A 34 -9.61 11.89 10.63
N GLU A 35 -8.70 12.56 11.34
CA GLU A 35 -8.29 13.92 11.03
C GLU A 35 -7.70 14.04 9.61
N SER A 36 -6.80 13.12 9.25
CA SER A 36 -6.21 13.06 7.90
C SER A 36 -7.29 12.89 6.83
N VAL A 37 -8.14 11.88 7.00
CA VAL A 37 -9.25 11.59 6.07
C VAL A 37 -10.22 12.75 5.95
N HIS A 38 -10.58 13.38 7.07
CA HIS A 38 -11.45 14.54 7.09
C HIS A 38 -10.86 15.73 6.34
N ARG A 39 -9.56 15.99 6.52
CA ARG A 39 -8.86 17.09 5.85
C ARG A 39 -8.84 16.93 4.32
N ILE A 40 -8.68 15.70 3.82
CA ILE A 40 -8.53 15.45 2.38
C ILE A 40 -9.87 15.19 1.68
N TYR A 41 -10.75 14.38 2.27
CA TYR A 41 -12.01 13.97 1.65
C TYR A 41 -13.23 14.67 2.25
N GLY A 42 -13.18 15.01 3.53
CA GLY A 42 -14.33 15.49 4.29
C GLY A 42 -15.25 14.37 4.77
N ALA A 43 -15.90 14.58 5.92
CA ALA A 43 -16.71 13.54 6.58
C ALA A 43 -17.87 13.05 5.69
N SER A 44 -18.58 13.95 5.02
CA SER A 44 -19.75 13.61 4.20
C SER A 44 -19.40 12.78 2.97
N ASN A 45 -18.25 13.04 2.34
CA ASN A 45 -17.83 12.27 1.18
C ASN A 45 -17.40 10.86 1.61
N VAL A 46 -16.68 10.76 2.72
CA VAL A 46 -16.27 9.46 3.29
C VAL A 46 -17.48 8.61 3.66
N ALA A 47 -18.51 9.19 4.29
CA ALA A 47 -19.77 8.48 4.54
C ALA A 47 -20.37 7.93 3.24
N LYS A 48 -20.55 8.78 2.23
CA LYS A 48 -21.10 8.39 0.93
C LYS A 48 -20.29 7.27 0.26
N MET A 49 -18.97 7.37 0.24
CA MET A 49 -18.08 6.35 -0.33
C MET A 49 -18.21 5.01 0.39
N LEU A 50 -18.27 5.02 1.74
CA LEU A 50 -18.44 3.79 2.51
C LEU A 50 -19.84 3.19 2.33
N GLU A 51 -20.89 4.00 2.29
CA GLU A 51 -22.27 3.55 2.11
C GLU A 51 -22.51 2.89 0.75
N GLN A 52 -21.83 3.36 -0.30
CA GLN A 52 -21.89 2.79 -1.65
C GLN A 52 -21.23 1.41 -1.77
N LEU A 53 -20.39 1.02 -0.80
CA LEU A 53 -19.69 -0.25 -0.81
C LEU A 53 -20.44 -1.33 -0.01
N PRO A 54 -20.34 -2.61 -0.43
CA PRO A 54 -20.69 -3.75 0.41
C PRO A 54 -19.96 -3.70 1.75
N SER A 55 -20.61 -4.11 2.83
CA SER A 55 -20.06 -4.06 4.19
C SER A 55 -18.71 -4.77 4.34
N SER A 56 -18.46 -5.82 3.54
CA SER A 56 -17.20 -6.56 3.51
C SER A 56 -16.01 -5.76 2.98
N LEU A 57 -16.24 -4.79 2.09
CA LEU A 57 -15.18 -3.99 1.46
C LEU A 57 -14.89 -2.68 2.21
N ARG A 58 -15.83 -2.22 3.04
CA ARG A 58 -15.70 -0.97 3.80
C ARG A 58 -14.47 -0.90 4.71
N PRO A 59 -14.03 -1.97 5.43
CA PRO A 59 -12.81 -1.91 6.22
C PRO A 59 -11.58 -1.58 5.36
N GLN A 60 -11.43 -2.26 4.22
CA GLN A 60 -10.32 -2.04 3.31
C GLN A 60 -10.40 -0.65 2.66
N ALA A 61 -11.58 -0.23 2.24
CA ALA A 61 -11.76 1.11 1.69
C ALA A 61 -11.42 2.22 2.70
N ALA A 62 -11.81 2.06 3.97
CA ALA A 62 -11.45 3.00 5.00
C ALA A 62 -9.92 3.05 5.22
N GLU A 63 -9.23 1.91 5.16
CA GLU A 63 -7.76 1.85 5.20
C GLU A 63 -7.12 2.61 4.03
N THR A 64 -7.58 2.33 2.81
CA THR A 64 -7.10 3.01 1.60
C THR A 64 -7.29 4.52 1.68
N LEU A 65 -8.48 4.98 2.09
CA LEU A 65 -8.75 6.41 2.26
C LEU A 65 -7.83 7.06 3.30
N CYS A 66 -7.49 6.35 4.38
CA CYS A 66 -6.53 6.86 5.38
C CYS A 66 -5.14 6.98 4.79
N TYR A 67 -4.65 5.93 4.13
CA TYR A 67 -3.34 5.91 3.50
C TYR A 67 -3.19 7.00 2.43
N GLU A 68 -4.19 7.15 1.56
CA GLU A 68 -4.20 8.20 0.53
C GLU A 68 -4.24 9.60 1.16
N ALA A 69 -5.05 9.80 2.21
CA ALA A 69 -5.12 11.07 2.91
C ALA A 69 -3.78 11.45 3.56
N GLU A 70 -3.16 10.51 4.26
CA GLU A 70 -1.85 10.68 4.89
C GLU A 70 -0.78 10.99 3.84
N SER A 71 -0.77 10.24 2.72
CA SER A 71 0.14 10.47 1.60
C SER A 71 -0.01 11.90 1.06
N ARG A 72 -1.25 12.38 0.89
CA ARG A 72 -1.52 13.73 0.39
C ARG A 72 -1.21 14.84 1.41
N ILE A 73 -1.19 14.52 2.70
CA ILE A 73 -0.71 15.46 3.72
C ILE A 73 0.81 15.59 3.67
N GLN A 74 1.53 14.50 3.44
CA GLN A 74 3.00 14.49 3.33
C GLN A 74 3.47 15.11 2.00
N ASP A 75 2.80 14.77 0.91
CA ASP A 75 3.02 15.36 -0.42
C ASP A 75 1.71 16.01 -0.92
N PRO A 76 1.52 17.32 -0.70
CA PRO A 76 0.33 18.03 -1.14
C PRO A 76 0.14 18.11 -2.65
N VAL A 77 1.20 17.87 -3.43
CA VAL A 77 1.19 17.98 -4.89
C VAL A 77 0.79 16.65 -5.52
N TYR A 78 1.48 15.57 -5.16
CA TYR A 78 1.31 14.27 -5.81
C TYR A 78 0.72 13.19 -4.91
N GLY A 79 0.80 13.33 -3.59
CA GLY A 79 0.30 12.34 -2.63
C GLY A 79 0.75 10.92 -2.95
N CYS A 80 -0.18 9.97 -2.99
CA CYS A 80 0.13 8.57 -3.31
C CYS A 80 0.56 8.37 -4.77
N ALA A 81 0.33 9.32 -5.69
CA ALA A 81 0.79 9.20 -7.07
C ALA A 81 2.33 9.26 -7.19
N ALA A 82 3.01 10.02 -6.32
CA ALA A 82 4.46 10.00 -6.25
C ALA A 82 4.99 8.62 -5.85
N ILE A 83 4.32 7.96 -4.88
CA ILE A 83 4.67 6.62 -4.42
C ILE A 83 4.47 5.60 -5.55
N ILE A 84 3.35 5.67 -6.28
CA ILE A 84 3.09 4.82 -7.44
C ILE A 84 4.19 5.01 -8.50
N PHE A 85 4.53 6.24 -8.83
CA PHE A 85 5.57 6.55 -9.82
C PHE A 85 6.95 6.00 -9.39
N GLN A 86 7.33 6.19 -8.13
CA GLN A 86 8.59 5.66 -7.59
C GLN A 86 8.64 4.13 -7.67
N LEU A 87 7.55 3.44 -7.32
CA LEU A 87 7.47 1.98 -7.42
C LEU A 87 7.56 1.50 -8.87
N GLN A 88 6.90 2.19 -9.80
CA GLN A 88 7.00 1.89 -11.23
C GLN A 88 8.43 2.06 -11.76
N GLN A 89 9.13 3.12 -11.33
CA GLN A 89 10.53 3.33 -11.69
C GLN A 89 11.43 2.24 -11.12
N GLN A 90 11.21 1.82 -9.87
CA GLN A 90 11.96 0.73 -9.26
C GLN A 90 11.76 -0.59 -10.00
N LEU A 91 10.51 -0.94 -10.34
CA LEU A 91 10.21 -2.12 -11.15
C LEU A 91 10.97 -2.09 -12.48
N HIS A 92 10.89 -0.97 -13.20
CA HIS A 92 11.59 -0.81 -14.47
C HIS A 92 13.11 -0.99 -14.33
N ASN A 93 13.72 -0.33 -13.34
CA ASN A 93 15.16 -0.43 -13.11
C ASN A 93 15.58 -1.87 -12.78
N THR A 94 14.84 -2.55 -11.90
CA THR A 94 15.10 -3.93 -11.52
C THR A 94 14.93 -4.89 -12.70
N GLU A 95 13.93 -4.69 -13.56
CA GLU A 95 13.76 -5.46 -14.79
C GLU A 95 14.93 -5.26 -15.77
N CYS A 96 15.41 -4.02 -15.91
CA CYS A 96 16.58 -3.72 -16.73
C CYS A 96 17.86 -4.37 -16.18
N GLU A 97 18.09 -4.31 -14.86
CA GLU A 97 19.23 -4.97 -14.22
C GLU A 97 19.17 -6.49 -14.42
N LEU A 98 18.00 -7.10 -14.19
CA LEU A 98 17.80 -8.52 -14.40
C LEU A 98 18.08 -8.93 -15.86
N ALA A 99 17.64 -8.13 -16.84
CA ALA A 99 17.90 -8.38 -18.25
C ALA A 99 19.40 -8.31 -18.58
N LYS A 100 20.12 -7.30 -18.05
CA LYS A 100 21.58 -7.16 -18.22
C LYS A 100 22.33 -8.35 -17.64
N THR A 101 22.05 -8.72 -16.39
CA THR A 101 22.71 -9.87 -15.74
C THR A 101 22.42 -11.17 -16.46
N ARG A 102 21.19 -11.37 -16.97
CA ARG A 102 20.85 -12.54 -17.79
C ARG A 102 21.64 -12.59 -19.10
N ALA A 103 21.81 -11.45 -19.77
CA ALA A 103 22.62 -11.36 -20.98
C ALA A 103 24.10 -11.66 -20.70
N GLU A 104 24.67 -11.12 -19.62
CA GLU A 104 26.04 -11.39 -19.19
C GLU A 104 26.26 -12.89 -18.90
N ILE A 105 25.34 -13.54 -18.17
CA ILE A 105 25.38 -14.98 -17.92
C ILE A 105 25.33 -15.77 -19.23
N ALA A 106 24.50 -15.38 -20.19
CA ALA A 106 24.42 -16.06 -21.49
C ALA A 106 25.72 -15.97 -22.28
N ILE A 107 26.38 -14.79 -22.28
CA ILE A 107 27.68 -14.57 -22.93
C ILE A 107 28.76 -15.43 -22.29
N ILE A 108 28.81 -15.49 -20.95
CA ILE A 108 29.78 -16.32 -20.23
C ILE A 108 29.56 -17.81 -20.56
N ARG A 109 28.30 -18.28 -20.59
CA ARG A 109 27.98 -19.67 -20.95
C ARG A 109 28.35 -20.01 -22.39
N SER A 110 28.12 -19.11 -23.35
CA SER A 110 28.53 -19.34 -24.75
C SER A 110 30.04 -19.33 -24.91
N ASN A 111 30.76 -18.51 -24.15
CA ASN A 111 32.23 -18.45 -24.17
C ASN A 111 32.87 -19.63 -23.42
N GLY A 112 32.16 -20.24 -22.47
CA GLY A 112 32.59 -21.43 -21.73
C GLY A 112 32.47 -22.76 -22.49
N HIS A 113 31.76 -22.81 -23.62
CA HIS A 113 31.67 -24.02 -24.47
C HIS A 113 32.92 -24.29 -25.33
N GLY A 114 34.04 -23.60 -25.05
CA GLY A 114 35.34 -23.83 -25.69
C GLY A 114 36.38 -24.60 -24.85
N GLN A 115 36.12 -24.90 -23.56
CA GLN A 115 37.06 -25.62 -22.70
C GLN A 115 36.32 -26.42 -21.62
N GLU A 116 35.72 -27.56 -21.98
CA GLU A 116 35.42 -28.62 -21.01
C GLU A 116 35.35 -29.96 -21.75
N SER A 117 36.47 -30.33 -22.37
CA SER A 117 36.81 -31.73 -22.64
C SER A 117 38.01 -32.08 -21.77
N ASP A 118 37.81 -33.13 -20.98
CA ASP A 118 38.78 -33.91 -20.21
C ASP A 118 39.06 -33.51 -18.76
N ILE A 119 39.03 -34.56 -17.92
CA ILE A 119 39.32 -34.63 -16.47
C ILE A 119 38.09 -34.23 -15.64
N TYR A 120 37.21 -35.16 -15.22
CA TYR A 120 37.50 -36.20 -14.23
C TYR A 120 36.81 -37.54 -14.58
N SER A 121 37.55 -38.42 -15.25
CA SER A 121 37.52 -39.84 -14.91
C SER A 121 38.70 -40.09 -13.98
N ALA A 122 38.44 -40.37 -12.70
CA ALA A 122 39.20 -41.30 -11.86
C ALA A 122 38.68 -41.24 -10.41
N ASP A 123 38.49 -42.45 -9.87
CA ASP A 123 38.55 -42.83 -8.45
C ASP A 123 37.25 -42.82 -7.62
N GLU A 124 36.53 -43.94 -7.77
CA GLU A 124 36.08 -44.82 -6.68
C GLU A 124 36.70 -44.54 -5.29
N TYR A 125 35.85 -44.29 -4.29
CA TYR A 125 35.67 -45.12 -3.08
C TYR A 125 34.48 -44.65 -2.24
#